data_AF-A0A5B6W8K6-F1
#
_entry.id   AF-A0A5B6W8K6-F1
#
_cell.length_a   1.000
_cell.length_b   1.000
_cell.length_c   1.000
_cell.angle_alpha   90.00
_cell.angle_beta   90.00
_cell.angle_gamma   90.00
#
_symmetry.space_group_name_H-M   'P 1'
#
loop_
_entity.id
_entity.type
_entity.pdbx_description
1 polymer ?
#
loop_
_entity_poly.entity_id
_entity_poly.type
_entity_poly.pdbx_seq_one_letter_code
_entity_poly.pdbx_strand_id
1 'polypeptide(L)'
;MSERFRCTEDSRQNQEFLVYSRDENEHADNLRIVLQTLREKQQYAKFNKCEFWLHEVGFLGHIVSAEGIRVDPNKISVIVNEKPQENLSKVRSFLGLASYYQRLVQGFSMMASPMTHLLQKGVKFE
;
A
#
# COMPACT_ATOMS: atom_id res chain seq x y z
N MET A 1 -16.23 -17.38 4.81
CA MET A 1 -15.06 -17.04 3.96
C MET A 1 -15.05 -15.53 3.87
N SER A 2 -13.95 -14.86 4.19
CA SER A 2 -13.93 -13.39 4.11
C SER A 2 -13.93 -12.97 2.65
N GLU A 3 -14.86 -12.10 2.27
CA GLU A 3 -15.03 -11.66 0.90
C GLU A 3 -14.54 -10.24 0.73
N ARG A 4 -13.93 -9.96 -0.42
CA ARG A 4 -13.36 -8.64 -0.72
C ARG A 4 -13.79 -8.18 -2.10
N PHE A 5 -14.19 -6.92 -2.15
CA PHE A 5 -14.46 -6.16 -3.36
C PHE A 5 -13.58 -4.93 -3.38
N ARG A 6 -12.85 -4.74 -4.47
CA ARG A 6 -12.10 -3.51 -4.73
C ARG A 6 -12.68 -2.86 -5.97
N CYS A 7 -12.81 -1.54 -5.94
CA CYS A 7 -12.97 -0.80 -7.17
C CYS A 7 -12.27 0.55 -7.14
N THR A 8 -11.78 0.96 -8.31
CA THR A 8 -11.17 2.27 -8.52
C THR A 8 -12.17 3.21 -9.19
N GLU A 9 -12.35 4.40 -8.62
CA GLU A 9 -13.18 5.46 -9.20
C GLU A 9 -12.57 5.98 -10.51
N ASP A 10 -13.44 6.43 -11.40
CA ASP A 10 -13.06 7.08 -12.65
C ASP A 10 -13.04 8.61 -12.55
N SER A 11 -12.49 9.15 -11.46
CA SER A 11 -12.40 10.59 -11.26
C SER A 11 -10.93 11.08 -11.30
N ARG A 12 -10.73 12.39 -11.48
CA ARG A 12 -9.38 13.01 -11.46
C ARG A 12 -8.63 12.80 -10.15
N GLN A 13 -9.36 12.48 -9.07
CA GLN A 13 -8.79 12.02 -7.81
C GLN A 13 -8.96 10.51 -7.78
N ASN A 14 -7.89 9.77 -8.05
CA ASN A 14 -7.90 8.31 -8.22
C ASN A 14 -8.28 7.61 -6.88
N GLN A 15 -9.56 7.59 -6.54
CA GLN A 15 -10.09 7.08 -5.28
C GLN A 15 -10.29 5.57 -5.38
N GLU A 16 -9.74 4.82 -4.42
CA GLU A 16 -9.95 3.39 -4.31
C GLU A 16 -10.93 3.08 -3.19
N PHE A 17 -11.86 2.16 -3.43
CA PHE A 17 -12.78 1.64 -2.44
C PHE A 17 -12.49 0.15 -2.22
N LEU A 18 -12.50 -0.26 -0.95
CA LEU A 18 -12.39 -1.65 -0.54
C LEU A 18 -13.56 -1.97 0.40
N VAL A 19 -14.34 -2.99 0.06
CA VAL A 19 -15.40 -3.54 0.88
C VAL A 19 -14.96 -4.93 1.31
N TYR A 20 -15.02 -5.21 2.62
CA TYR A 20 -14.73 -6.52 3.18
C TYR A 20 -15.91 -6.98 4.04
N SER A 21 -16.20 -8.27 4.00
CA SER A 21 -17.30 -8.90 4.77
C SER A 21 -16.89 -10.29 5.26
N ARG A 22 -17.59 -10.82 6.27
CA ARG A 22 -17.28 -12.13 6.88
C ARG A 22 -17.83 -13.30 6.08
N ASP A 23 -18.92 -13.07 5.35
CA ASP A 23 -19.61 -14.02 4.49
C ASP A 23 -20.31 -13.33 3.31
N GLU A 24 -20.84 -14.13 2.38
CA GLU A 24 -21.44 -13.68 1.11
C GLU A 24 -22.69 -12.83 1.30
N ASN A 25 -23.51 -13.14 2.32
CA ASN A 25 -24.75 -12.41 2.55
C ASN A 25 -24.45 -11.00 3.07
N GLU A 26 -23.55 -10.91 4.07
CA GLU A 26 -23.05 -9.62 4.54
C GLU A 26 -22.33 -8.86 3.42
N HIS A 27 -21.65 -9.57 2.51
CA HIS A 27 -21.00 -8.93 1.36
C HIS A 27 -21.98 -8.31 0.38
N ALA A 28 -23.04 -9.02 0.02
CA ALA A 28 -24.09 -8.50 -0.86
C ALA A 28 -24.76 -7.24 -0.27
N ASP A 29 -25.06 -7.25 1.03
CA ASP A 29 -25.67 -6.11 1.71
C ASP A 29 -24.72 -4.90 1.78
N ASN A 30 -23.46 -5.13 2.16
CA ASN A 30 -22.44 -4.08 2.19
C ASN A 30 -22.21 -3.47 0.80
N LEU A 31 -22.13 -4.30 -0.23
CA LEU A 31 -22.01 -3.85 -1.62
C LEU A 31 -23.21 -3.00 -2.03
N ARG A 32 -24.43 -3.43 -1.69
CA ARG A 32 -25.66 -2.68 -1.98
C ARG A 32 -25.60 -1.27 -1.40
N ILE A 33 -25.21 -1.14 -0.13
CA ILE A 33 -25.10 0.16 0.56
C ILE A 33 -24.02 1.04 -0.10
N VAL A 34 -22.84 0.47 -0.39
CA VAL A 34 -21.73 1.21 -0.98
C VAL A 34 -22.07 1.69 -2.39
N LEU A 35 -22.60 0.80 -3.24
CA LEU A 35 -23.00 1.15 -4.61
C LEU A 35 -24.15 2.16 -4.62
N GLN A 36 -25.09 2.07 -3.69
CA GLN A 36 -26.16 3.06 -3.56
C GLN A 36 -25.61 4.42 -3.14
N THR A 37 -24.70 4.47 -2.17
CA THR A 37 -24.04 5.70 -1.73
C THR A 37 -23.24 6.36 -2.87
N LEU A 38 -22.49 5.55 -3.63
CA LEU A 38 -21.75 6.00 -4.81
C LEU A 38 -22.68 6.61 -5.86
N ARG A 39 -23.83 5.97 -6.12
CA ARG A 39 -24.86 6.48 -7.02
C ARG A 39 -25.45 7.82 -6.55
N GLU A 40 -25.78 7.95 -5.26
CA GLU A 40 -26.31 9.18 -4.67
C GLU A 40 -25.32 10.34 -4.78
N LYS A 41 -24.02 10.05 -4.63
CA LYS A 41 -22.93 11.03 -4.79
C LYS A 41 -22.50 11.26 -6.23
N GLN A 42 -23.12 10.59 -7.20
CA GLN A 42 -22.73 10.61 -8.62
C GLN A 42 -21.25 10.24 -8.85
N GLN A 43 -20.69 9.40 -7.97
CA GLN A 43 -19.36 8.85 -8.07
C GLN A 43 -19.46 7.49 -8.74
N TYR A 44 -18.96 7.38 -9.97
CA TYR A 44 -19.07 6.14 -10.73
C TYR A 44 -17.73 5.42 -10.76
N ALA A 45 -17.77 4.16 -10.35
CA ALA A 45 -16.62 3.28 -10.48
C ALA A 45 -16.65 2.60 -11.86
N LYS A 46 -15.47 2.46 -12.45
CA LYS A 46 -15.32 1.76 -13.74
C LYS A 46 -15.46 0.26 -13.50
N PHE A 47 -16.47 -0.38 -14.09
CA PHE A 47 -16.70 -1.82 -13.90
C PHE A 47 -15.46 -2.65 -14.26
N ASN A 48 -14.73 -2.27 -15.32
CA ASN A 48 -13.48 -2.94 -15.71
C ASN A 48 -12.28 -2.69 -14.77
N LYS A 49 -12.44 -1.84 -13.74
CA LYS A 49 -11.51 -1.63 -12.65
C LYS A 49 -12.05 -2.15 -11.30
N CYS A 50 -13.16 -2.90 -11.33
CA CYS A 50 -13.70 -3.56 -10.16
C CYS A 50 -13.29 -5.03 -10.14
N GLU A 51 -12.83 -5.51 -8.99
CA GLU A 51 -12.46 -6.90 -8.74
C GLU A 51 -13.33 -7.44 -7.61
N PHE A 52 -13.88 -8.64 -7.79
CA PHE A 52 -14.86 -9.24 -6.89
C PHE A 52 -14.39 -10.61 -6.42
N TRP A 53 -14.90 -11.06 -5.26
CA TRP A 53 -14.70 -12.41 -4.73
C TRP A 53 -13.22 -12.78 -4.55
N LEU A 54 -12.42 -11.81 -4.09
CA LEU A 54 -10.98 -11.99 -3.93
C LEU A 54 -10.59 -12.50 -2.53
N HIS A 55 -9.73 -13.52 -2.48
CA HIS A 55 -9.08 -13.98 -1.24
C HIS A 55 -8.02 -13.00 -0.74
N GLU A 56 -7.29 -12.36 -1.66
CA GLU A 56 -6.35 -11.28 -1.38
C GLU A 56 -6.51 -10.17 -2.40
N VAL A 57 -6.31 -8.91 -1.99
CA VAL A 57 -6.49 -7.76 -2.87
C VAL A 57 -5.47 -6.68 -2.60
N GLY A 58 -4.93 -6.10 -3.67
CA GLY A 58 -4.09 -4.90 -3.58
C GLY A 58 -4.95 -3.68 -3.23
N PHE A 59 -4.53 -2.87 -2.28
CA PHE A 59 -5.23 -1.64 -1.91
C PHE A 59 -4.22 -0.60 -1.39
N LEU A 60 -4.12 0.56 -2.05
CA LEU A 60 -3.24 1.66 -1.65
C LEU A 60 -1.76 1.24 -1.41
N GLY A 61 -1.24 0.29 -2.17
CA GLY A 61 0.15 -0.21 -2.02
C GLY A 61 0.33 -1.31 -0.96
N HIS A 62 -0.76 -1.81 -0.39
CA HIS A 62 -0.79 -2.95 0.51
C HIS A 62 -1.54 -4.13 -0.13
N ILE A 63 -1.29 -5.34 0.37
CA ILE A 63 -2.11 -6.51 0.10
C ILE A 63 -2.92 -6.79 1.37
N VAL A 64 -4.23 -6.88 1.21
CA VAL A 64 -5.19 -7.20 2.27
C VAL A 64 -5.67 -8.62 2.06
N SER A 65 -5.46 -9.50 3.04
CA SER A 65 -5.87 -10.91 3.02
C SER A 65 -6.56 -11.30 4.33
N ALA A 66 -6.87 -12.60 4.51
CA ALA A 66 -7.49 -13.09 5.74
C ALA A 66 -6.49 -13.11 6.91
N GLU A 67 -5.20 -13.23 6.60
CA GLU A 67 -4.08 -13.27 7.54
C GLU A 67 -3.68 -11.86 8.03
N GLY A 68 -4.18 -10.81 7.38
CA GLY A 68 -3.95 -9.42 7.76
C GLY A 68 -3.57 -8.51 6.59
N ILE A 69 -2.83 -7.45 6.90
CA ILE A 69 -2.37 -6.44 5.93
C ILE A 69 -0.85 -6.57 5.79
N ARG A 70 -0.37 -6.78 4.56
CA ARG A 70 1.06 -6.78 4.22
C ARG A 70 1.36 -5.71 3.18
N VAL A 71 2.61 -5.26 3.08
CA VAL A 71 3.00 -4.36 1.98
C VAL A 71 3.06 -5.15 0.68
N ASP A 72 2.64 -4.54 -0.43
CA ASP A 72 2.81 -5.13 -1.75
C ASP A 72 4.31 -5.35 -2.04
N PRO A 73 4.77 -6.60 -2.27
CA PRO A 73 6.16 -6.89 -2.59
C PRO A 73 6.69 -6.10 -3.78
N ASN A 74 5.84 -5.71 -4.73
CA ASN A 74 6.22 -4.87 -5.87
C ASN A 74 6.60 -3.44 -5.46
N LYS A 75 6.07 -2.95 -4.34
CA LYS A 75 6.47 -1.65 -3.76
C LYS A 75 7.79 -1.75 -3.01
N ILE A 76 8.06 -2.90 -2.39
CA ILE A 76 9.31 -3.16 -1.67
C ILE A 76 10.45 -3.52 -2.64
N SER A 77 10.17 -4.19 -3.75
CA SER A 77 11.18 -4.65 -4.71
C SER A 77 12.01 -3.50 -5.29
N VAL A 78 11.43 -2.30 -5.40
CA VAL A 78 12.16 -1.09 -5.82
C VAL A 78 13.24 -0.71 -4.81
N ILE A 79 12.96 -0.85 -3.51
CA ILE A 79 13.90 -0.58 -2.42
C ILE A 79 14.95 -1.70 -2.32
N VAL A 80 14.51 -2.96 -2.45
CA VAL A 80 15.40 -4.13 -2.33
C VAL A 80 16.41 -4.20 -3.48
N ASN A 81 15.97 -3.87 -4.71
CA ASN A 81 16.84 -3.89 -5.88
C ASN A 81 17.58 -2.56 -6.10
N GLU A 82 17.47 -1.62 -5.16
CA GLU A 82 18.15 -0.36 -5.29
C GLU A 82 19.67 -0.57 -5.17
N LYS A 83 20.42 -0.02 -6.14
CA LYS A 83 21.87 -0.15 -6.13
C LYS A 83 22.46 0.55 -4.89
N PRO A 84 23.56 0.02 -4.32
CA PRO A 84 24.31 0.68 -3.26
C PRO A 84 24.57 2.15 -3.61
N GLN A 85 24.26 3.03 -2.67
CA GLN A 85 24.28 4.47 -2.88
C GLN A 85 25.67 5.00 -2.49
N GLU A 86 26.44 5.52 -3.46
CA GLU A 86 27.80 6.04 -3.24
C GLU A 86 27.85 7.52 -2.80
N ASN A 87 26.70 8.16 -2.55
CA ASN A 87 26.64 9.60 -2.27
C ASN A 87 25.62 9.92 -1.17
N LEU A 88 25.98 10.87 -0.30
CA LEU A 88 25.14 11.45 0.75
C LEU A 88 23.73 11.85 0.28
N SER A 89 23.62 12.55 -0.85
CA SER A 89 22.32 13.01 -1.38
C SER A 89 21.38 11.83 -1.66
N LYS A 90 21.98 10.78 -2.20
CA LYS A 90 21.38 9.52 -2.61
C LYS A 90 20.93 8.69 -1.38
N VAL A 91 21.80 8.53 -0.39
CA VAL A 91 21.46 7.93 0.93
C VAL A 91 20.31 8.66 1.62
N ARG A 92 20.29 10.00 1.57
CA ARG A 92 19.22 10.80 2.16
C ARG A 92 17.88 10.59 1.45
N SER A 93 17.89 10.52 0.12
CA SER A 93 16.71 10.21 -0.70
C SER A 93 16.16 8.82 -0.38
N PHE A 94 17.04 7.81 -0.30
CA PHE A 94 16.68 6.45 0.07
C PHE A 94 16.02 6.39 1.45
N LEU A 95 16.65 6.97 2.48
CA LEU A 95 16.10 6.98 3.83
C LEU A 95 14.73 7.68 3.90
N GLY A 96 14.54 8.74 3.10
CA GLY A 96 13.24 9.39 2.93
C GLY A 96 12.17 8.42 2.42
N LEU A 97 12.47 7.67 1.35
CA LEU A 97 11.56 6.65 0.80
C LEU A 97 11.31 5.50 1.77
N ALA A 98 12.38 4.97 2.38
CA ALA A 98 12.31 3.84 3.30
C ALA A 98 11.51 4.18 4.58
N SER A 99 11.54 5.44 5.03
CA SER A 99 10.79 5.90 6.21
C SER A 99 9.27 5.70 6.09
N TYR A 100 8.72 5.75 4.87
CA TYR A 100 7.30 5.46 4.62
C TYR A 100 6.90 4.06 5.09
N TYR A 101 7.82 3.09 5.00
CA TYR A 101 7.58 1.70 5.38
C TYR A 101 8.04 1.37 6.80
N GLN A 102 8.57 2.33 7.57
CA GLN A 102 9.15 2.11 8.90
C GLN A 102 8.22 1.37 9.87
N ARG A 103 6.91 1.66 9.83
CA ARG A 103 5.91 1.05 10.73
C ARG A 103 5.65 -0.43 10.44
N LEU A 104 6.04 -0.91 9.26
CA LEU A 104 5.77 -2.26 8.76
C LEU A 104 7.02 -3.13 8.82
N VAL A 105 8.18 -2.53 9.09
CA VAL A 105 9.48 -3.18 9.15
C VAL A 105 9.92 -3.23 10.62
N GLN A 106 9.80 -4.41 11.23
CA GLN A 106 10.29 -4.62 12.58
C GLN A 106 11.80 -4.35 12.65
N GLY A 107 12.24 -3.56 13.62
CA GLY A 107 13.66 -3.21 13.76
C GLY A 107 14.19 -2.23 12.71
N PHE A 108 13.31 -1.52 11.97
CA PHE A 108 13.72 -0.54 10.96
C PHE A 108 14.80 0.43 11.46
N SER A 109 14.64 0.97 12.67
CA SER A 109 15.61 1.91 13.25
C SER A 109 17.01 1.31 13.39
N MET A 110 17.11 0.02 13.70
CA MET A 110 18.39 -0.68 13.85
C MET A 110 19.05 -0.87 12.48
N MET A 111 18.26 -1.23 11.46
CA MET A 111 18.75 -1.41 10.09
C MET A 111 19.11 -0.09 9.40
N ALA A 112 18.38 0.99 9.68
CA ALA A 112 18.64 2.32 9.12
C ALA A 112 19.78 3.06 9.84
N SER A 113 20.20 2.59 11.02
CA SER A 113 21.23 3.25 11.85
C SER A 113 22.57 3.46 11.12
N PRO A 114 23.16 2.45 10.43
CA PRO A 114 24.41 2.62 9.69
C PRO A 114 24.30 3.69 8.60
N MET A 115 23.19 3.73 7.88
CA MET A 115 22.95 4.73 6.83
C MET A 115 22.73 6.14 7.40
N THR A 116 22.07 6.23 8.56
CA THR A 116 21.87 7.50 9.27
C THR A 116 23.20 8.04 9.80
N HIS A 117 24.12 7.16 10.21
CA HIS A 117 25.48 7.53 10.59
C HIS A 117 26.27 8.13 9.41
N LEU A 118 26.13 7.57 8.19
CA LEU A 118 26.74 8.14 6.98
C LEU A 118 26.30 9.58 6.69
N LEU A 119 25.13 10.01 7.17
CA LEU A 119 24.64 11.39 6.99
C LEU A 119 25.28 12.40 7.95
N GLN A 120 26.07 11.97 8.93
CA GLN A 120 26.73 12.85 9.89
C GLN A 120 27.92 13.58 9.26
N LYS A 121 28.18 14.82 9.72
CA LYS A 121 29.33 15.61 9.24
C LYS A 121 30.64 14.88 9.52
N GLY A 122 31.47 14.69 8.50
CA GLY A 122 32.81 14.14 8.61
C GLY A 122 32.92 12.62 8.42
N VAL A 123 31.82 11.92 8.16
CA VAL A 123 31.83 10.48 7.86
C VAL A 123 32.10 10.26 6.37
N LYS A 124 33.05 9.37 6.05
CA LYS A 124 33.37 8.97 4.67
C LYS A 124 32.61 7.71 4.30
N PHE A 125 32.23 7.60 3.03
CA PHE A 125 31.77 6.35 2.43
C PHE A 125 33.00 5.49 2.17
N GLU A 126 33.07 4.32 2.79
CA GLU A 126 34.06 3.27 2.50
C GLU A 126 33.51 2.29 1.47
#